data_AF-A0A0P0EYZ8-F1
#
_entry.id   AF-A0A0P0EYZ8-F1
#
_cell.length_a   1.000
_cell.length_b   1.000
_cell.length_c   1.000
_cell.angle_alpha   90.00
_cell.angle_beta   90.00
_cell.angle_gamma   90.00
#
_symmetry.space_group_name_H-M   'P 1'
#
loop_
_entity.id
_entity.type
_entity.pdbx_description
1 polymer ?
#
loop_
_entity_poly.entity_id
_entity_poly.type
_entity_poly.pdbx_seq_one_letter_code
_entity_poly.pdbx_strand_id
1 'polypeptide(L)'
;MGLFDMFKGSAPLDLTPRRTLVVSLIYCMGADGELDPEEVGHLLSVMGRSATREELDRCFKYARSTPPDAFLAAATPNLSEQQRLCILLNMIDSAMADGQAEQGERDLIARFQQAFGLDDAKLGPYFQALVAKNDRSVLGT
;
A
#
# COMPACT_ATOMS: atom_id res chain seq x y z
N MET A 1 -20.07 2.56 -31.19
CA MET A 1 -19.77 2.58 -29.75
C MET A 1 -21.07 2.40 -28.99
N GLY A 2 -21.13 1.48 -28.02
CA GLY A 2 -22.40 0.95 -27.49
C GLY A 2 -22.78 1.49 -26.11
N LEU A 3 -24.08 1.64 -25.90
CA LEU A 3 -24.76 2.09 -24.68
C LEU A 3 -24.46 1.23 -23.43
N PHE A 4 -23.82 0.07 -23.59
CA PHE A 4 -23.52 -0.92 -22.55
C PHE A 4 -22.21 -0.65 -21.78
N ASP A 5 -21.28 0.17 -22.29
CA ASP A 5 -20.08 0.57 -21.53
C ASP A 5 -20.39 1.58 -20.42
N MET A 6 -21.57 2.21 -20.46
CA MET A 6 -22.01 3.19 -19.47
C MET A 6 -22.44 2.55 -18.13
N PHE A 7 -22.64 1.22 -18.10
CA PHE A 7 -23.19 0.48 -16.94
C PHE A 7 -22.19 -0.45 -16.23
N LYS A 8 -20.91 -0.48 -16.63
CA LYS A 8 -19.87 -1.34 -15.98
C LYS A 8 -19.05 -0.65 -14.89
N GLY A 9 -19.37 0.59 -14.53
CA GLY A 9 -18.62 1.32 -13.52
C GLY A 9 -19.25 1.18 -12.14
N SER A 10 -18.65 0.34 -11.27
CA SER A 10 -18.65 0.70 -9.84
C SER A 10 -18.10 2.13 -9.78
N ALA A 11 -18.77 3.06 -9.10
CA ALA A 11 -18.32 4.45 -9.04
C ALA A 11 -16.79 4.50 -8.78
N PRO A 12 -16.02 5.34 -9.52
CA PRO A 12 -14.57 5.39 -9.37
C PRO A 12 -14.19 5.47 -7.89
N LEU A 13 -13.26 4.64 -7.44
CA LEU A 13 -12.78 4.71 -6.08
C LEU A 13 -12.12 6.07 -5.87
N ASP A 14 -12.73 6.92 -5.05
CA ASP A 14 -12.12 8.17 -4.64
C ASP A 14 -10.86 7.89 -3.81
N LEU A 15 -9.70 8.35 -4.30
CA LEU A 15 -8.37 8.10 -3.74
C LEU A 15 -8.04 9.09 -2.61
N THR A 16 -8.78 8.97 -1.51
CA THR A 16 -8.41 9.66 -0.27
C THR A 16 -7.05 9.15 0.24
N PRO A 17 -6.27 9.94 1.00
CA PRO A 17 -4.98 9.49 1.52
C PRO A 17 -5.02 8.13 2.24
N ARG A 18 -6.11 7.86 2.97
CA ARG A 18 -6.31 6.59 3.66
C ARG A 18 -6.56 5.43 2.70
N ARG A 19 -7.39 5.62 1.68
CA ARG A 19 -7.60 4.58 0.64
C ARG A 19 -6.34 4.36 -0.19
N THR A 20 -5.59 5.42 -0.45
CA THR A 20 -4.29 5.31 -1.12
C THR A 20 -3.33 4.44 -0.30
N LEU A 21 -3.23 4.64 1.02
CA LEU A 21 -2.45 3.75 1.89
C LEU A 21 -2.89 2.29 1.75
N VAL A 22 -4.19 2.02 1.84
CA VAL A 22 -4.74 0.65 1.80
C VAL A 22 -4.49 -0.01 0.44
N VAL A 23 -4.73 0.70 -0.65
CA VAL A 23 -4.45 0.21 -2.01
C VAL A 23 -2.95 -0.05 -2.20
N SER A 24 -2.08 0.78 -1.60
CA SER A 24 -0.62 0.57 -1.64
C SER A 24 -0.19 -0.70 -0.92
N LEU A 25 -0.77 -0.98 0.24
CA LEU A 25 -0.56 -2.22 0.99
C LEU A 25 -1.08 -3.44 0.23
N ILE A 26 -2.24 -3.33 -0.43
CA ILE A 26 -2.78 -4.40 -1.28
C ILE A 26 -1.84 -4.74 -2.44
N TYR A 27 -1.19 -3.76 -3.07
CA TYR A 27 -0.18 -4.05 -4.09
C TYR A 27 1.06 -4.73 -3.48
N CYS A 28 1.46 -4.33 -2.27
CA CYS A 28 2.64 -4.88 -1.59
C CYS A 28 2.43 -6.33 -1.16
N MET A 29 1.25 -6.64 -0.60
CA MET A 29 0.82 -7.99 -0.19
C MET A 29 0.54 -8.94 -1.38
N GLY A 30 1.07 -8.61 -2.57
CA GLY A 30 1.11 -9.49 -3.74
C GLY A 30 -0.20 -10.24 -3.98
N ALA A 31 -1.24 -9.55 -4.45
CA ALA A 31 -2.58 -10.09 -4.61
C ALA A 31 -2.65 -11.32 -5.55
N ASP A 32 -2.30 -12.49 -5.04
CA ASP A 32 -2.43 -13.83 -5.64
C ASP A 32 -3.90 -14.30 -5.64
N GLY A 33 -4.83 -13.40 -5.32
CA GLY A 33 -6.26 -13.61 -5.36
C GLY A 33 -6.90 -13.79 -3.99
N GLU A 34 -6.11 -14.12 -2.98
CA GLU A 34 -6.59 -14.38 -1.61
C GLU A 34 -5.62 -13.77 -0.61
N LEU A 35 -6.13 -12.85 0.22
CA LEU A 35 -5.43 -12.44 1.43
C LEU A 35 -5.86 -13.35 2.57
N ASP A 36 -4.92 -13.66 3.45
CA ASP A 36 -5.24 -14.39 4.65
C ASP A 36 -6.08 -13.51 5.63
N PRO A 37 -6.74 -14.11 6.64
CA PRO A 37 -7.54 -13.36 7.61
C PRO A 37 -6.75 -12.30 8.40
N GLU A 38 -5.44 -12.50 8.60
CA GLU A 38 -4.58 -11.59 9.34
C GLU A 38 -4.29 -10.33 8.52
N GLU A 39 -3.97 -10.48 7.24
CA GLU A 39 -3.78 -9.39 6.28
C GLU A 39 -5.07 -8.58 6.10
N VAL A 40 -6.22 -9.25 6.00
CA VAL A 40 -7.51 -8.55 5.94
C VAL A 40 -7.79 -7.79 7.24
N GLY A 41 -7.53 -8.40 8.39
CA GLY A 41 -7.65 -7.74 9.69
C GLY A 41 -6.76 -6.49 9.77
N HIS A 42 -5.52 -6.60 9.29
CA HIS A 42 -4.58 -5.49 9.21
C HIS A 42 -5.13 -4.36 8.32
N LEU A 43 -5.55 -4.65 7.09
CA LEU A 43 -6.07 -3.63 6.17
C LEU A 43 -7.33 -2.93 6.70
N LEU A 44 -8.25 -3.66 7.32
CA LEU A 44 -9.42 -3.07 7.99
C LEU A 44 -9.00 -2.15 9.13
N SER A 45 -7.97 -2.53 9.91
CA SER A 45 -7.46 -1.68 11.00
C SER A 45 -6.87 -0.37 10.48
N VAL A 46 -6.16 -0.42 9.33
CA VAL A 46 -5.58 0.75 8.66
C VAL A 46 -6.66 1.66 8.08
N MET A 47 -7.74 1.08 7.55
CA MET A 47 -8.93 1.83 7.13
C MET A 47 -9.68 2.49 8.28
N GLY A 48 -9.51 1.98 9.50
CA GLY A 48 -10.04 2.57 10.74
C GLY A 48 -11.33 1.92 11.22
N ARG A 49 -11.80 2.35 12.40
CA ARG A 49 -12.87 1.67 13.16
C ARG A 49 -14.23 1.57 12.46
N SER A 50 -14.49 2.44 11.49
CA SER A 50 -15.74 2.46 10.71
C SER A 50 -15.61 1.78 9.35
N ALA A 51 -14.45 1.19 9.06
CA ALA A 51 -14.21 0.47 7.82
C ALA A 51 -15.10 -0.75 7.73
N THR A 52 -15.68 -0.97 6.55
CA THR A 52 -16.48 -2.16 6.27
C THR A 52 -15.76 -3.07 5.29
N ARG A 53 -16.13 -4.35 5.28
CA ARG A 53 -15.62 -5.32 4.32
C ARG A 53 -15.88 -4.86 2.89
N GLU A 54 -17.04 -4.26 2.63
CA GLU A 54 -17.41 -3.75 1.31
C GLU A 54 -16.50 -2.60 0.85
N GLU A 55 -16.06 -1.73 1.76
CA GLU A 55 -15.13 -0.66 1.41
C GLU A 55 -13.74 -1.24 1.07
N LEU A 56 -13.28 -2.24 1.82
CA LEU A 56 -12.03 -2.93 1.52
C LEU A 56 -12.12 -3.68 0.17
N ASP A 57 -13.23 -4.35 -0.13
CA ASP A 57 -13.47 -5.03 -1.40
C ASP A 57 -13.40 -4.07 -2.60
N ARG A 58 -13.80 -2.81 -2.41
CA ARG A 58 -13.63 -1.78 -3.45
C ARG A 58 -12.16 -1.43 -3.68
N CYS A 59 -11.36 -1.33 -2.61
CA CYS A 59 -9.91 -1.13 -2.73
C CYS A 59 -9.26 -2.31 -3.47
N PHE A 60 -9.65 -3.55 -3.18
CA PHE A 60 -9.18 -4.73 -3.92
C PHE A 60 -9.55 -4.68 -5.40
N LYS A 61 -10.82 -4.42 -5.71
CA LYS A 61 -11.28 -4.33 -7.10
C LYS A 61 -10.52 -3.25 -7.87
N TYR A 62 -10.26 -2.11 -7.22
CA TYR A 62 -9.46 -1.05 -7.81
C TYR A 62 -8.01 -1.50 -8.07
N ALA A 63 -7.34 -2.08 -7.06
CA ALA A 63 -5.96 -2.56 -7.19
C ALA A 63 -5.81 -3.65 -8.26
N ARG A 64 -6.77 -4.57 -8.39
CA ARG A 64 -6.76 -5.62 -9.42
C ARG A 64 -6.95 -5.08 -10.84
N SER A 65 -7.65 -3.96 -10.99
CA SER A 65 -7.99 -3.38 -12.30
C SER A 65 -7.07 -2.24 -12.72
N THR A 66 -6.18 -1.79 -11.82
CA THR A 66 -5.30 -0.64 -12.05
C THR A 66 -3.85 -1.07 -11.85
N PRO A 67 -2.97 -0.88 -12.84
CA PRO A 67 -1.54 -1.11 -12.63
C PRO A 67 -0.94 -0.11 -11.63
N PRO A 68 0.09 -0.48 -10.85
CA PRO A 68 0.72 0.41 -9.87
C PRO A 68 1.13 1.78 -10.42
N ASP A 69 1.70 1.84 -11.63
CA ASP A 69 2.15 3.11 -12.22
C ASP A 69 0.99 4.07 -12.54
N ALA A 70 -0.15 3.53 -13.00
CA ALA A 70 -1.35 4.31 -13.26
C ALA A 70 -1.98 4.82 -11.96
N PHE A 71 -1.98 3.98 -10.91
CA PHE A 71 -2.40 4.38 -9.58
C PHE A 71 -1.51 5.49 -9.00
N LEU A 72 -0.18 5.34 -9.10
CA LEU A 72 0.79 6.32 -8.61
C LEU A 72 0.64 7.67 -9.32
N ALA A 73 0.43 7.67 -10.64
CA ALA A 73 0.17 8.90 -11.41
C ALA A 73 -1.10 9.63 -10.94
N ALA A 74 -2.15 8.88 -10.57
CA ALA A 74 -3.40 9.45 -10.08
C ALA A 74 -3.33 9.90 -8.61
N ALA A 75 -2.65 9.13 -7.75
CA ALA A 75 -2.61 9.36 -6.31
C ALA A 75 -1.63 10.47 -5.92
N THR A 76 -0.40 10.42 -6.45
CA THR A 76 0.73 11.25 -5.99
C THR A 76 0.42 12.76 -5.97
N PRO A 77 -0.20 13.36 -7.00
CA PRO A 77 -0.48 14.80 -7.01
C PRO A 77 -1.43 15.26 -5.90
N ASN A 78 -2.25 14.35 -5.38
CA ASN A 78 -3.27 14.63 -4.36
C ASN A 78 -2.77 14.40 -2.92
N LEU A 79 -1.53 13.95 -2.76
CA LEU A 79 -0.92 13.69 -1.46
C LEU A 79 0.07 14.79 -1.09
N SER A 80 0.04 15.20 0.18
CA SER A 80 1.14 15.94 0.78
C SER A 80 2.37 15.04 0.92
N GLU A 81 3.55 15.66 1.02
CA GLU A 81 4.81 14.95 1.24
C GLU A 81 4.79 14.09 2.52
N GLN A 82 4.14 14.57 3.58
CA GLN A 82 3.97 13.82 4.83
C GLN A 82 3.08 12.58 4.64
N GLN A 83 2.02 12.69 3.83
CA GLN A 83 1.16 11.55 3.51
C GLN A 83 1.89 10.51 2.67
N ARG A 84 2.68 10.95 1.68
CA ARG A 84 3.53 10.05 0.87
C ARG A 84 4.54 9.29 1.73
N LEU A 85 5.21 10.01 2.63
CA LEU A 85 6.15 9.39 3.57
C LEU A 85 5.45 8.37 4.47
N CYS A 86 4.30 8.73 5.03
CA CYS A 86 3.49 7.80 5.84
C CYS A 86 3.14 6.52 5.07
N ILE A 87 2.67 6.66 3.83
CA ILE A 87 2.31 5.52 2.98
C ILE A 87 3.52 4.63 2.72
N LEU A 88 4.64 5.20 2.29
CA LEU A 88 5.85 4.43 1.98
C LEU A 88 6.39 3.68 3.21
N LEU A 89 6.41 4.33 4.38
CA LEU A 89 6.88 3.67 5.60
C LEU A 89 5.98 2.53 6.05
N ASN A 90 4.66 2.63 5.85
CA ASN A 90 3.75 1.51 6.12
C ASN A 90 3.98 0.35 5.14
N MET A 91 4.28 0.63 3.87
CA MET A 91 4.64 -0.42 2.91
C MET A 91 5.92 -1.14 3.30
N ILE A 92 6.97 -0.39 3.66
CA ILE A 92 8.24 -0.96 4.10
C ILE A 92 8.06 -1.79 5.37
N ASP A 93 7.30 -1.28 6.34
CA ASP A 93 7.03 -2.00 7.59
C ASP A 93 6.25 -3.30 7.34
N SER A 94 5.26 -3.29 6.44
CA SER A 94 4.51 -4.47 6.04
C SER A 94 5.41 -5.52 5.39
N ALA A 95 6.23 -5.13 4.43
CA ALA A 95 7.15 -6.04 3.74
C ALA A 95 8.26 -6.59 4.65
N MET A 96 8.55 -5.91 5.76
CA MET A 96 9.57 -6.34 6.72
C MET A 96 9.03 -7.19 7.88
N ALA A 97 7.71 -7.43 7.95
CA ALA A 97 7.09 -8.11 9.08
C ALA A 97 7.68 -9.51 9.34
N ASP A 98 8.02 -10.24 8.29
CA ASP A 98 8.66 -11.56 8.35
C ASP A 98 10.20 -11.53 8.41
N GLY A 99 10.77 -10.33 8.62
CA GLY A 99 12.19 -10.10 8.82
C GLY A 99 12.96 -9.71 7.56
N GLN A 100 12.45 -10.05 6.37
CA GLN A 100 13.02 -9.60 5.08
C GLN A 100 11.93 -9.45 4.01
N ALA A 101 11.93 -8.33 3.30
CA ALA A 101 11.08 -8.13 2.13
C ALA A 101 11.52 -9.02 0.95
N GLU A 102 10.56 -9.55 0.20
CA GLU A 102 10.82 -10.29 -1.04
C GLU A 102 11.24 -9.35 -2.18
N GLN A 103 11.81 -9.89 -3.26
CA GLN A 103 12.28 -9.08 -4.39
C GLN A 103 11.15 -8.27 -5.03
N GLY A 104 9.96 -8.86 -5.21
CA GLY A 104 8.81 -8.17 -5.80
C GLY A 104 8.34 -6.98 -4.96
N GLU A 105 8.32 -7.12 -3.65
CA GLU A 105 7.97 -6.05 -2.72
C GLU A 105 9.02 -4.93 -2.74
N ARG A 106 10.31 -5.29 -2.75
CA ARG A 106 11.41 -4.31 -2.85
C ARG A 106 11.31 -3.48 -4.13
N ASP A 107 11.05 -4.13 -5.26
CA ASP A 107 10.90 -3.45 -6.54
C ASP A 107 9.68 -2.53 -6.55
N LEU A 108 8.57 -2.96 -5.94
CA LEU A 108 7.37 -2.13 -5.80
C LEU A 108 7.62 -0.92 -4.89
N ILE A 109 8.24 -1.12 -3.73
CA ILE A 109 8.59 -0.05 -2.78
C ILE A 109 9.51 0.98 -3.45
N ALA A 110 10.50 0.53 -4.22
CA ALA A 110 11.39 1.43 -4.97
C ALA A 110 10.63 2.29 -6.00
N ARG A 111 9.65 1.71 -6.71
CA ARG A 111 8.77 2.46 -7.63
C ARG A 111 7.95 3.51 -6.89
N PHE A 112 7.38 3.15 -5.73
CA PHE A 112 6.61 4.07 -4.90
C PHE A 112 7.47 5.22 -4.37
N GLN A 113 8.66 4.90 -3.86
CA GLN A 113 9.63 5.89 -3.41
C GLN A 113 9.96 6.91 -4.51
N GLN A 114 10.28 6.41 -5.72
CA GLN A 114 10.58 7.25 -6.88
C GLN A 114 9.38 8.13 -7.25
N ALA A 115 8.19 7.56 -7.38
CA ALA A 115 6.98 8.29 -7.74
C ALA A 115 6.62 9.35 -6.70
N PHE A 116 6.81 9.07 -5.42
CA PHE A 116 6.56 10.02 -4.33
C PHE A 116 7.59 11.13 -4.22
N GLY A 117 8.75 10.98 -4.88
CA GLY A 117 9.86 11.94 -4.83
C GLY A 117 10.56 11.96 -3.47
N LEU A 118 10.68 10.80 -2.83
CA LEU A 118 11.35 10.65 -1.53
C LEU A 118 12.79 10.15 -1.77
N ASP A 119 13.77 10.96 -1.40
CA ASP A 119 15.19 10.59 -1.53
C ASP A 119 15.69 9.66 -0.41
N ASP A 120 16.79 8.97 -0.68
CA ASP A 120 17.39 8.02 0.27
C ASP A 120 17.90 8.70 1.54
N ALA A 121 18.39 9.94 1.42
CA ALA A 121 18.92 10.68 2.57
C ALA A 121 17.82 10.96 3.61
N LYS A 122 16.62 11.28 3.13
CA LYS A 122 15.44 11.48 3.97
C LYS A 122 14.91 10.19 4.56
N LEU A 123 14.98 9.08 3.82
CA LEU A 123 14.50 7.78 4.29
C LEU A 123 15.45 7.08 5.25
N GLY A 124 16.75 7.36 5.18
CA GLY A 124 17.78 6.70 5.97
C GLY A 124 17.44 6.53 7.46
N PRO A 125 17.07 7.59 8.20
CA PRO A 125 16.73 7.47 9.62
C PRO A 125 15.50 6.58 9.88
N TYR A 126 14.49 6.64 9.02
CA TYR A 126 13.28 5.82 9.17
C TYR A 126 13.54 4.36 8.85
N PHE A 127 14.34 4.09 7.80
CA PHE A 127 14.73 2.74 7.44
C PHE A 127 15.55 2.07 8.54
N GLN A 128 16.51 2.79 9.12
CA GLN A 128 17.29 2.30 10.28
C GLN A 128 16.37 1.96 11.46
N ALA A 129 15.37 2.80 11.75
CA ALA A 129 14.41 2.54 12.80
C ALA A 129 13.56 1.29 12.52
N LEU A 130 13.11 1.08 11.28
CA LEU A 130 12.35 -0.10 10.87
C LEU A 130 13.19 -1.39 10.91
N VAL A 131 14.46 -1.32 10.51
CA VAL A 131 15.40 -2.44 10.66
C VAL A 131 15.59 -2.80 12.13
N ALA A 132 15.86 -1.81 12.98
CA ALA A 132 16.01 -2.04 14.41
C ALA A 132 14.74 -2.60 15.06
N LYS A 133 13.55 -2.14 14.63
CA LYS A 133 12.24 -2.66 15.09
C LYS A 133 12.08 -4.15 14.76
N ASN A 134 12.51 -4.58 13.58
CA ASN A 134 12.29 -5.94 13.07
C ASN A 134 13.45 -6.91 13.34
N ASP A 135 14.56 -6.45 13.91
CA ASP A 135 15.68 -7.31 14.29
C ASP A 135 15.33 -8.18 15.50
N ARG A 136 14.76 -9.37 15.25
CA ARG A 136 14.41 -10.33 16.30
C ARG A 136 15.63 -11.04 16.89
N SER A 137 16.81 -10.94 16.25
CA SER A 137 18.02 -11.63 16.72
C SER A 137 18.51 -11.10 18.07
N VAL A 138 18.16 -9.86 18.42
CA VAL A 138 18.53 -9.23 19.70
C VAL A 138 17.74 -9.74 20.91
N LEU A 139 16.65 -10.49 20.69
CA LEU A 139 15.78 -11.00 21.76
C LEU A 139 16.29 -12.30 22.41
N GLY A 140 17.37 -12.87 21.89
CA GLY A 140 17.87 -14.18 22.31
C GLY A 140 17.06 -15.35 21.71
N THR A 141 17.63 -16.55 21.75
CA THR A 141 17.00 -17.81 21.30
C THR A 141 15.96 -18.33 22.28
#